data_AF-A0AAV9EF75-F1
#
_entry.id   AF-A0AAV9EF75-F1
#
_cell.length_a   1.000
_cell.length_b   1.000
_cell.length_c   1.000
_cell.angle_alpha   90.00
_cell.angle_beta   90.00
_cell.angle_gamma   90.00
#
_symmetry.space_group_name_H-M   'P 1'
#
loop_
_entity.id
_entity.type
_entity.pdbx_description
1 polymer ?
#
loop_
_entity_poly.entity_id
_entity_poly.type
_entity_poly.pdbx_seq_one_letter_code
_entity_poly.pdbx_strand_id
1 'polypeptide(L)'
;MIQVFVTPDIPSGPRPFKYMQAWESHSDFERIVSSAWNCPFVGSPLYVLVKKLQNLKGILKSWNRDYFGNIQDELAFSWRKLDRIQVTSLLDPLNDELILQERLAKLEYLEVLKREEAHLRQKSRQLWLKEGDSNSKFFYSSMKARAAYNSIRKVKLANGSFSSDPVVIKSYAVQYFQSILNQPSIEPLLILHSPIQLNDEDIAALTKHVSDAEIKSALFTTNPLLMASRLGSFNFSGI
;
A
#
# COMPACT_ATOMS: atom_id res chain seq x y z
N MET A 1 -10.83 24.33 16.39
CA MET A 1 -10.75 23.00 17.02
C MET A 1 -11.93 22.18 16.48
N ILE A 2 -11.69 21.11 15.70
CA ILE A 2 -12.75 20.30 15.06
C ILE A 2 -13.03 19.10 15.96
N GLN A 3 -14.29 18.93 16.40
CA GLN A 3 -14.74 17.75 17.15
C GLN A 3 -15.57 16.85 16.24
N VAL A 4 -15.29 15.54 16.27
CA VAL A 4 -15.83 14.52 15.34
C VAL A 4 -16.55 13.43 16.12
N PHE A 5 -17.76 13.05 15.70
CA PHE A 5 -18.61 12.02 16.32
C PHE A 5 -18.84 10.82 15.36
N VAL A 6 -19.16 9.63 15.91
CA VAL A 6 -19.00 8.32 15.26
C VAL A 6 -20.31 7.68 14.73
N THR A 7 -20.41 7.33 13.43
CA THR A 7 -21.49 6.54 12.79
C THR A 7 -20.98 5.66 11.61
N PRO A 8 -21.67 4.56 11.19
CA PRO A 8 -21.12 3.55 10.27
C PRO A 8 -20.91 4.03 8.81
N ASP A 9 -19.92 3.42 8.12
CA ASP A 9 -19.41 3.80 6.79
C ASP A 9 -20.41 3.55 5.64
N ILE A 10 -20.70 4.59 4.85
CA ILE A 10 -21.43 4.49 3.57
C ILE A 10 -20.38 4.38 2.45
N PRO A 11 -20.36 3.32 1.62
CA PRO A 11 -19.37 3.19 0.57
C PRO A 11 -19.62 4.22 -0.54
N SER A 12 -18.71 5.18 -0.70
CA SER A 12 -18.74 6.18 -1.77
C SER A 12 -17.50 6.05 -2.67
N GLY A 13 -17.71 5.60 -3.91
CA GLY A 13 -16.72 5.64 -5.00
C GLY A 13 -15.91 4.34 -5.26
N PRO A 14 -15.18 4.30 -6.39
CA PRO A 14 -14.35 3.16 -6.77
C PRO A 14 -13.20 2.95 -5.77
N ARG A 15 -12.92 1.69 -5.45
CA ARG A 15 -11.84 1.34 -4.50
C ARG A 15 -10.50 1.88 -5.02
N PRO A 16 -9.74 2.62 -4.19
CA PRO A 16 -8.45 3.14 -4.59
C PRO A 16 -7.47 1.98 -4.83
N PHE A 17 -6.58 2.14 -5.80
CA PHE A 17 -5.48 1.21 -6.02
C PHE A 17 -4.53 1.26 -4.82
N LYS A 18 -4.16 0.10 -4.32
CA LYS A 18 -3.17 -0.06 -3.26
C LYS A 18 -2.16 -1.09 -3.73
N TYR A 19 -0.89 -0.72 -3.65
CA TYR A 19 0.21 -1.66 -3.83
C TYR A 19 0.08 -2.79 -2.81
N MET A 20 0.36 -4.03 -3.20
CA MET A 20 0.47 -5.15 -2.26
C MET A 20 1.90 -5.63 -2.18
N GLN A 21 2.45 -5.71 -0.96
CA GLN A 21 3.83 -6.18 -0.77
C GLN A 21 4.02 -7.62 -1.22
N ALA A 22 2.98 -8.46 -1.11
CA ALA A 22 3.00 -9.85 -1.57
C ALA A 22 3.33 -10.01 -3.07
N TRP A 23 3.15 -8.96 -3.87
CA TRP A 23 3.54 -8.95 -5.28
C TRP A 23 5.04 -9.15 -5.46
N GLU A 24 5.87 -8.60 -4.56
CA GLU A 24 7.34 -8.68 -4.64
C GLU A 24 7.86 -10.12 -4.51
N SER A 25 7.10 -11.00 -3.85
CA SER A 25 7.48 -12.40 -3.67
C SER A 25 7.20 -13.27 -4.89
N HIS A 26 6.44 -12.77 -5.87
CA HIS A 26 6.09 -13.53 -7.07
C HIS A 26 7.19 -13.40 -8.13
N SER A 27 7.62 -14.52 -8.71
CA SER A 27 8.71 -14.59 -9.70
C SER A 27 8.50 -13.66 -10.90
N ASP A 28 7.28 -13.56 -11.40
CA ASP A 28 6.93 -12.69 -12.54
C ASP A 28 6.87 -11.18 -12.23
N PHE A 29 6.96 -10.74 -10.98
CA PHE A 29 6.72 -9.34 -10.62
C PHE A 29 7.67 -8.37 -11.32
N GLU A 30 8.97 -8.63 -11.28
CA GLU A 30 9.99 -7.79 -11.92
C GLU A 30 9.80 -7.72 -13.44
N ARG A 31 9.47 -8.85 -14.05
CA ARG A 31 9.20 -8.95 -15.49
C ARG A 31 7.99 -8.10 -15.87
N ILE A 32 6.90 -8.19 -15.11
CA ILE A 32 5.67 -7.43 -15.34
C ILE A 32 5.94 -5.93 -15.20
N VAL A 33 6.59 -5.50 -14.11
CA VAL A 33 6.93 -4.10 -13.87
C VAL A 33 7.84 -3.55 -14.97
N SER A 34 8.88 -4.29 -15.35
CA SER A 34 9.82 -3.86 -16.38
C SER A 34 9.14 -3.72 -17.75
N SER A 35 8.30 -4.69 -18.13
CA SER A 35 7.54 -4.64 -19.37
C SER A 35 6.58 -3.44 -19.41
N ALA A 36 5.91 -3.15 -18.29
CA ALA A 36 5.00 -2.00 -18.16
C ALA A 36 5.74 -0.66 -18.21
N TRP A 37 6.94 -0.60 -17.63
CA TRP A 37 7.73 0.64 -17.49
C TRP A 37 8.46 1.04 -18.77
N ASN A 38 8.86 0.05 -19.58
CA ASN A 38 9.56 0.25 -20.84
C ASN A 38 8.62 0.64 -22.00
N CYS A 39 7.31 0.74 -21.76
CA CYS A 39 6.36 1.25 -22.73
C CYS A 39 6.67 2.72 -23.08
N PRO A 40 6.88 3.07 -24.36
CA PRO A 40 7.21 4.42 -24.76
C PRO A 40 5.99 5.35 -24.70
N PHE A 41 6.17 6.53 -24.11
CA PHE A 41 5.20 7.62 -24.13
C PHE A 41 5.88 8.90 -24.58
N VAL A 42 5.17 9.71 -25.38
CA VAL A 42 5.67 10.98 -25.93
C VAL A 42 4.99 12.14 -25.20
N GLY A 43 5.77 13.14 -24.79
CA GLY A 43 5.27 14.34 -24.11
C GLY A 43 6.33 14.96 -23.19
N SER A 44 5.90 15.89 -22.32
CA SER A 44 6.77 16.45 -21.30
C SER A 44 7.24 15.37 -20.31
N PRO A 45 8.39 15.53 -19.64
CA PRO A 45 8.90 14.52 -18.70
C PRO A 45 7.89 14.12 -17.61
N LEU A 46 7.16 15.11 -17.05
CA LEU A 46 6.10 14.86 -16.07
C LEU A 46 4.91 14.11 -16.67
N TYR A 47 4.51 14.45 -17.89
CA TYR A 47 3.44 13.73 -18.59
C TYR A 47 3.81 12.27 -18.83
N VAL A 48 5.04 12.01 -19.29
CA VAL A 48 5.57 10.67 -19.51
C VAL A 48 5.57 9.86 -18.22
N LEU A 49 6.04 10.44 -17.10
CA LEU A 49 6.01 9.80 -15.79
C LEU A 49 4.59 9.42 -15.37
N VAL A 50 3.63 10.35 -15.47
CA VAL A 50 2.23 10.09 -15.13
C VAL A 50 1.65 8.97 -15.99
N LYS A 51 1.95 8.94 -17.28
CA LYS A 51 1.48 7.88 -18.19
C LYS A 51 2.07 6.51 -17.86
N LYS A 52 3.37 6.44 -17.57
CA LYS A 52 4.01 5.20 -17.11
C LYS A 52 3.37 4.65 -15.83
N LEU A 53 3.12 5.52 -14.85
CA LEU A 53 2.46 5.14 -13.60
C LEU A 53 1.01 4.70 -13.83
N GLN A 54 0.26 5.35 -14.71
CA GLN A 54 -1.10 4.94 -15.08
C GLN A 54 -1.13 3.57 -15.77
N ASN A 55 -0.18 3.32 -16.69
CA ASN A 55 -0.04 2.04 -17.37
C ASN A 55 0.26 0.91 -16.38
N LEU A 56 1.28 1.11 -15.55
CA LEU A 56 1.69 0.15 -14.51
C LEU A 56 0.55 -0.13 -13.53
N LYS A 57 -0.19 0.89 -13.11
CA LYS A 57 -1.38 0.73 -12.26
C LYS A 57 -2.45 -0.16 -12.92
N GLY A 58 -2.69 0.01 -14.22
CA GLY A 58 -3.66 -0.80 -14.97
C GLY A 58 -3.28 -2.27 -15.00
N ILE A 59 -2.02 -2.55 -15.37
CA ILE A 59 -1.46 -3.90 -15.48
C ILE A 59 -1.42 -4.59 -14.11
N LEU A 60 -0.97 -3.91 -13.06
CA LEU A 60 -0.95 -4.50 -11.72
C LEU A 60 -2.35 -4.76 -11.18
N LYS A 61 -3.35 -3.94 -11.56
CA LYS A 61 -4.73 -4.16 -11.14
C LYS A 61 -5.34 -5.39 -11.81
N SER A 62 -5.09 -5.63 -13.09
CA SER A 62 -5.53 -6.86 -13.77
C SER A 62 -4.78 -8.07 -13.21
N TRP A 63 -3.45 -7.98 -13.14
CA TRP A 63 -2.61 -9.07 -12.64
C TRP A 63 -2.98 -9.49 -11.20
N ASN A 64 -3.24 -8.52 -10.32
CA ASN A 64 -3.70 -8.81 -8.96
C ASN A 64 -5.04 -9.56 -8.94
N ARG A 65 -5.98 -9.20 -9.83
CA ARG A 65 -7.27 -9.90 -9.91
C ARG A 65 -7.10 -11.33 -10.45
N ASP A 66 -6.22 -11.50 -11.42
CA ASP A 66 -6.09 -12.77 -12.15
C ASP A 66 -5.26 -13.81 -11.37
N TYR A 67 -4.21 -13.38 -10.64
CA TYR A 67 -3.33 -14.27 -9.86
C TYR A 67 -3.63 -14.32 -8.38
N PHE A 68 -3.82 -13.16 -7.73
CA PHE A 68 -4.03 -13.09 -6.28
C PHE A 68 -5.51 -13.16 -5.90
N GLY A 69 -6.41 -12.89 -6.85
CA GLY A 69 -7.84 -13.09 -6.74
C GLY A 69 -8.45 -12.60 -5.42
N ASN A 70 -9.43 -13.36 -4.93
CA ASN A 70 -9.93 -13.22 -3.58
C ASN A 70 -9.20 -14.22 -2.68
N ILE A 71 -8.24 -13.73 -1.91
CA ILE A 71 -7.46 -14.55 -0.97
C ILE A 71 -8.32 -15.35 0.01
N GLN A 72 -9.54 -14.88 0.31
CA GLN A 72 -10.49 -15.59 1.17
C GLN A 72 -11.04 -16.86 0.49
N ASP A 73 -11.28 -16.80 -0.83
CA ASP A 73 -11.78 -17.94 -1.58
C ASP A 73 -10.68 -19.00 -1.74
N GLU A 74 -9.44 -18.56 -1.96
CA GLU A 74 -8.26 -19.43 -2.02
C GLU A 74 -7.96 -20.09 -0.67
N LEU A 75 -8.11 -19.34 0.43
CA LEU A 75 -7.99 -19.87 1.79
C LEU A 75 -9.07 -20.93 2.07
N ALA A 76 -10.33 -20.65 1.71
CA ALA A 76 -11.42 -21.60 1.87
C ALA A 76 -11.22 -22.87 1.01
N PHE A 77 -10.68 -22.72 -0.21
CA PHE A 77 -10.38 -23.85 -1.09
C PHE A 77 -9.26 -24.74 -0.54
N SER A 78 -8.12 -24.14 -0.19
CA SER A 78 -6.97 -24.87 0.38
C SER A 78 -7.31 -25.53 1.71
N TRP A 79 -8.09 -24.88 2.57
CA TRP A 79 -8.59 -25.49 3.81
C TRP A 79 -9.49 -26.69 3.55
N ARG A 80 -10.48 -26.59 2.63
CA ARG A 80 -11.34 -27.74 2.29
C ARG A 80 -10.56 -28.90 1.67
N LYS A 81 -9.52 -28.61 0.88
CA LYS A 81 -8.64 -29.64 0.32
C LYS A 81 -7.90 -30.37 1.43
N LEU A 82 -7.31 -29.62 2.38
CA LEU A 82 -6.63 -30.19 3.54
C LEU A 82 -7.59 -31.03 4.39
N ASP A 83 -8.77 -30.48 4.74
CA ASP A 83 -9.79 -31.16 5.53
C ASP A 83 -10.23 -32.50 4.91
N ARG A 84 -10.48 -32.52 3.59
CA ARG A 84 -10.81 -33.76 2.86
C ARG A 84 -9.71 -34.80 2.94
N ILE A 85 -8.46 -34.40 2.74
CA ILE A 85 -7.31 -35.32 2.80
C ILE A 85 -7.14 -35.84 4.23
N GLN A 86 -7.30 -34.99 5.24
CA GLN A 86 -7.23 -35.37 6.65
C GLN A 86 -8.32 -36.38 7.02
N VAL A 87 -9.57 -36.15 6.61
CA VAL A 87 -10.66 -37.11 6.82
C VAL A 87 -10.35 -38.46 6.15
N THR A 88 -9.74 -38.44 4.95
CA THR A 88 -9.37 -39.67 4.23
C THR A 88 -8.18 -40.38 4.89
N SER A 89 -7.19 -39.63 5.34
CA SER A 89 -6.01 -40.10 6.09
C SER A 89 -6.40 -40.78 7.41
N LEU A 90 -7.43 -40.28 8.09
CA LEU A 90 -7.99 -40.91 9.30
C LEU A 90 -8.61 -42.28 9.04
N LEU A 91 -9.09 -42.55 7.82
CA LEU A 91 -9.68 -43.84 7.44
C LEU A 91 -8.61 -44.87 7.07
N ASP A 92 -7.42 -44.43 6.64
CA ASP A 92 -6.29 -45.28 6.27
C ASP A 92 -4.94 -44.68 6.74
N PRO A 93 -4.61 -44.77 8.04
CA PRO A 93 -3.50 -44.02 8.65
C PRO A 93 -2.09 -44.51 8.27
N LEU A 94 -1.97 -45.68 7.65
CA LEU A 94 -0.69 -46.30 7.28
C LEU A 94 -0.36 -46.10 5.79
N ASN A 95 -1.16 -45.31 5.09
CA ASN A 95 -0.99 -45.06 3.67
C ASN A 95 0.01 -43.92 3.42
N ASP A 96 1.23 -44.29 3.02
CA ASP A 96 2.32 -43.34 2.77
C ASP A 96 1.97 -42.26 1.73
N GLU A 97 1.14 -42.60 0.72
CA GLU A 97 0.70 -41.64 -0.30
C GLU A 97 -0.25 -40.59 0.30
N LEU A 98 -1.20 -41.00 1.14
CA LEU A 98 -2.11 -40.07 1.82
C LEU A 98 -1.37 -39.16 2.80
N ILE A 99 -0.36 -39.69 3.50
CA ILE A 99 0.50 -38.90 4.41
C ILE A 99 1.28 -37.83 3.62
N LEU A 100 1.82 -38.20 2.46
CA LEU A 100 2.51 -37.25 1.58
C LEU A 100 1.56 -36.18 1.05
N GLN A 101 0.37 -36.57 0.60
CA GLN A 101 -0.67 -35.64 0.12
C GLN A 101 -1.14 -34.69 1.22
N GLU A 102 -1.29 -35.17 2.45
CA GLU A 102 -1.65 -34.32 3.59
C GLU A 102 -0.56 -33.29 3.87
N ARG A 103 0.72 -33.72 3.88
CA ARG A 103 1.85 -32.81 4.07
C ARG A 103 1.89 -31.72 2.99
N LEU A 104 1.69 -32.09 1.73
CA LEU A 104 1.67 -31.13 0.61
C LEU A 104 0.50 -30.15 0.71
N ALA A 105 -0.70 -30.64 0.98
CA ALA A 105 -1.89 -29.80 1.16
C ALA A 105 -1.75 -28.85 2.36
N LYS A 106 -1.09 -29.30 3.43
CA LYS A 106 -0.80 -28.47 4.60
C LYS A 106 0.18 -27.35 4.27
N LEU A 107 1.24 -27.65 3.50
CA LEU A 107 2.18 -26.63 3.04
C LEU A 107 1.49 -25.57 2.17
N GLU A 108 0.67 -26.01 1.21
CA GLU A 108 -0.14 -25.11 0.37
C GLU A 108 -1.05 -24.20 1.21
N TYR A 109 -1.77 -24.75 2.18
CA TYR A 109 -2.62 -23.97 3.09
C TYR A 109 -1.82 -22.96 3.92
N LEU A 110 -0.66 -23.34 4.45
CA LEU A 110 0.22 -22.44 5.20
C LEU A 110 0.76 -21.30 4.33
N GLU A 111 1.05 -21.54 3.07
CA GLU A 111 1.47 -20.49 2.13
C GLU A 111 0.35 -19.48 1.88
N VAL A 112 -0.90 -19.94 1.72
CA VAL A 112 -2.07 -19.07 1.57
C VAL A 112 -2.29 -18.23 2.83
N LEU A 113 -2.20 -18.84 4.02
CA LEU A 113 -2.29 -18.14 5.31
C LEU A 113 -1.23 -17.05 5.44
N LYS A 114 0.03 -17.35 5.10
CA LYS A 114 1.12 -16.38 5.15
C LYS A 114 0.87 -15.19 4.24
N ARG A 115 0.28 -15.41 3.06
CA ARG A 115 -0.13 -14.33 2.14
C ARG A 115 -1.28 -13.51 2.72
N GLU A 116 -2.26 -14.14 3.38
CA GLU A 116 -3.37 -13.44 4.03
C GLU A 116 -2.86 -12.54 5.16
N GLU A 117 -1.99 -13.08 6.01
CA GLU A 117 -1.39 -12.34 7.11
C GLU A 117 -0.61 -11.11 6.61
N ALA A 118 0.22 -11.28 5.57
CA ALA A 118 0.94 -10.18 4.94
C ALA A 118 -0.03 -9.10 4.40
N HIS A 119 -1.14 -9.52 3.78
CA HIS A 119 -2.18 -8.59 3.31
C HIS A 119 -2.82 -7.81 4.47
N LEU A 120 -3.20 -8.49 5.55
CA LEU A 120 -3.82 -7.88 6.72
C LEU A 120 -2.86 -6.95 7.46
N ARG A 121 -1.59 -7.34 7.58
CA ARG A 121 -0.53 -6.50 8.16
C ARG A 121 -0.36 -5.20 7.39
N GLN A 122 -0.24 -5.28 6.06
CA GLN A 122 -0.11 -4.10 5.22
C GLN A 122 -1.34 -3.19 5.31
N LYS A 123 -2.53 -3.78 5.35
CA LYS A 123 -3.81 -3.06 5.36
C LYS A 123 -4.10 -2.38 6.71
N SER A 124 -3.71 -3.00 7.81
CA SER A 124 -3.80 -2.44 9.16
C SER A 124 -2.73 -1.37 9.45
N ARG A 125 -1.63 -1.36 8.67
CA ARG A 125 -0.42 -0.56 8.93
C ARG A 125 0.21 -0.85 10.29
N GLN A 126 0.03 -2.08 10.80
CA GLN A 126 0.63 -2.51 12.05
C GLN A 126 2.03 -3.07 11.80
N LEU A 127 3.00 -2.50 12.50
CA LEU A 127 4.42 -2.84 12.32
C LEU A 127 4.88 -3.93 13.29
N TRP A 128 4.29 -3.97 14.50
CA TRP A 128 4.63 -4.91 15.56
C TRP A 128 3.44 -5.81 15.88
N LEU A 129 3.60 -7.11 15.64
CA LEU A 129 2.80 -8.14 16.27
C LEU A 129 3.45 -8.40 17.63
N LYS A 130 2.84 -7.87 18.70
CA LYS A 130 3.33 -8.12 20.06
C LYS A 130 3.01 -9.56 20.53
N GLU A 131 2.06 -10.19 19.86
CA GLU A 131 1.64 -11.56 20.09
C GLU A 131 1.75 -12.33 18.77
N GLY A 132 2.40 -13.50 18.84
CA GLY A 132 2.58 -14.42 17.72
C GLY A 132 1.27 -15.00 17.17
N ASP A 133 1.44 -16.09 16.43
CA ASP A 133 0.58 -16.66 15.38
C ASP A 133 -0.96 -16.41 15.47
N SER A 134 -1.54 -16.12 14.30
CA SER A 134 -2.99 -16.11 14.02
C SER A 134 -3.83 -14.96 14.58
N ASN A 135 -3.32 -13.73 14.49
CA ASN A 135 -3.98 -12.52 15.00
C ASN A 135 -4.91 -11.80 13.99
N SER A 136 -5.60 -12.52 13.10
CA SER A 136 -6.54 -11.94 12.13
C SER A 136 -7.58 -11.04 12.81
N LYS A 137 -8.10 -11.43 13.99
CA LYS A 137 -9.03 -10.62 14.79
C LYS A 137 -8.43 -9.26 15.19
N PHE A 138 -7.17 -9.22 15.61
CA PHE A 138 -6.47 -7.98 15.96
C PHE A 138 -6.35 -7.08 14.73
N PHE A 139 -5.92 -7.62 13.59
CA PHE A 139 -5.83 -6.85 12.35
C PHE A 139 -7.18 -6.28 11.92
N TYR A 140 -8.24 -7.09 11.96
CA TYR A 140 -9.59 -6.63 11.63
C TYR A 140 -10.09 -5.55 12.60
N SER A 141 -9.85 -5.71 13.91
CA SER A 141 -10.20 -4.70 14.92
C SER A 141 -9.44 -3.39 14.68
N SER A 142 -8.13 -3.46 14.45
CA SER A 142 -7.29 -2.30 14.15
C SER A 142 -7.70 -1.60 12.85
N MET A 143 -8.03 -2.37 11.80
CA MET A 143 -8.54 -1.84 10.55
C MET A 143 -9.88 -1.13 10.74
N LYS A 144 -10.81 -1.69 11.54
CA LYS A 144 -12.09 -1.06 11.87
C LYS A 144 -11.88 0.25 12.64
N ALA A 145 -11.03 0.25 13.65
CA ALA A 145 -10.70 1.45 14.42
C ALA A 145 -10.10 2.55 13.52
N ARG A 146 -9.17 2.18 12.64
CA ARG A 146 -8.56 3.10 11.68
C ARG A 146 -9.57 3.63 10.65
N ALA A 147 -10.46 2.79 10.14
CA ALA A 147 -11.53 3.22 9.24
C ALA A 147 -12.44 4.23 9.94
N ALA A 148 -12.86 3.93 11.17
CA ALA A 148 -13.69 4.83 11.97
C ALA A 148 -13.01 6.17 12.27
N TYR A 149 -11.69 6.18 12.51
CA TYR A 149 -10.91 7.41 12.75
C TYR A 149 -10.78 8.27 11.48
N ASN A 150 -10.55 7.65 10.32
CA ASN A 150 -10.35 8.39 9.05
C ASN A 150 -11.66 8.72 8.32
N SER A 151 -12.81 8.25 8.81
CA SER A 151 -14.11 8.51 8.20
C SER A 151 -14.53 9.95 8.45
N ILE A 152 -14.63 10.75 7.38
CA ILE A 152 -15.16 12.13 7.43
C ILE A 152 -16.68 12.04 7.47
N ARG A 153 -17.25 12.18 8.67
CA ARG A 153 -18.68 11.96 8.91
C ARG A 153 -19.51 13.23 8.85
N LYS A 154 -18.95 14.34 9.30
CA LYS A 154 -19.60 15.66 9.28
C LYS A 154 -18.57 16.74 8.98
N VAL A 155 -19.01 17.78 8.28
CA VAL A 155 -18.19 18.96 8.00
C VAL A 155 -18.94 20.19 8.48
N LYS A 156 -18.20 21.14 9.06
CA LYS A 156 -18.71 22.46 9.42
C LYS A 156 -18.70 23.35 8.17
N LEU A 157 -19.88 23.83 7.78
CA LEU A 157 -20.07 24.74 6.66
C LEU A 157 -19.71 26.18 7.07
N ALA A 158 -19.50 27.05 6.08
CA ALA A 158 -19.16 28.45 6.30
C ALA A 158 -20.22 29.22 7.11
N ASN A 159 -21.50 28.82 7.03
CA ASN A 159 -22.60 29.38 7.82
C ASN A 159 -22.62 28.90 9.30
N GLY A 160 -21.62 28.13 9.73
CA GLY A 160 -21.51 27.61 11.09
C GLY A 160 -22.28 26.32 11.37
N SER A 161 -23.16 25.88 10.46
CA SER A 161 -23.92 24.63 10.59
C SER A 161 -23.08 23.40 10.23
N PHE A 162 -23.51 22.22 10.69
CA PHE A 162 -22.86 20.95 10.35
C PHE A 162 -23.70 20.18 9.33
N SER A 163 -23.05 19.68 8.28
CA SER A 163 -23.66 18.74 7.34
C SER A 163 -23.08 17.35 7.50
N SER A 164 -23.94 16.33 7.40
CA SER A 164 -23.58 14.90 7.41
C SER A 164 -23.85 14.23 6.05
N ASP A 165 -24.37 14.98 5.09
CA ASP A 165 -24.72 14.46 3.77
C ASP A 165 -23.45 14.28 2.92
N PRO A 166 -23.13 13.05 2.45
CA PRO A 166 -21.97 12.78 1.62
C PRO A 166 -21.89 13.63 0.35
N VAL A 167 -23.03 13.99 -0.26
CA VAL A 167 -23.07 14.79 -1.48
C VAL A 167 -22.64 16.22 -1.18
N VAL A 168 -23.18 16.81 -0.11
CA VAL A 168 -22.85 18.15 0.36
C VAL A 168 -21.41 18.24 0.84
N ILE A 169 -20.92 17.22 1.56
CA ILE A 169 -19.52 17.16 2.02
C ILE A 169 -18.58 17.16 0.82
N LYS A 170 -18.88 16.37 -0.23
CA LYS A 170 -18.06 16.28 -1.43
C LYS A 170 -18.03 17.59 -2.20
N SER A 171 -19.18 18.22 -2.46
CA SER A 171 -19.23 19.49 -3.18
C SER A 171 -18.54 20.62 -2.41
N TYR A 172 -18.75 20.69 -1.10
CA TYR A 172 -18.13 21.68 -0.23
C TYR A 172 -16.60 21.53 -0.18
N ALA A 173 -16.08 20.29 -0.09
CA ALA A 173 -14.65 20.03 -0.12
C ALA A 173 -14.02 20.50 -1.44
N VAL A 174 -14.67 20.21 -2.58
CA VAL A 174 -14.20 20.67 -3.90
C VAL A 174 -14.18 22.20 -3.96
N GLN A 175 -15.27 22.86 -3.56
CA GLN A 175 -15.36 24.32 -3.59
C GLN A 175 -14.31 24.96 -2.68
N TYR A 176 -14.11 24.43 -1.48
CA TYR A 176 -13.10 24.93 -0.53
C TYR A 176 -11.69 24.84 -1.11
N PHE A 177 -11.26 23.66 -1.61
CA PHE A 177 -9.93 23.53 -2.18
C PHE A 177 -9.77 24.30 -3.49
N GLN A 178 -10.80 24.40 -4.33
CA GLN A 178 -10.78 25.29 -5.48
C GLN A 178 -10.57 26.75 -5.05
N SER A 179 -11.23 27.21 -3.99
CA SER A 179 -11.05 28.57 -3.51
C SER A 179 -9.65 28.88 -2.97
N ILE A 180 -8.92 27.86 -2.50
CA ILE A 180 -7.54 27.99 -2.00
C ILE A 180 -6.53 27.85 -3.15
N LEU A 181 -6.73 26.86 -4.02
CA LEU A 181 -5.81 26.53 -5.11
C LEU A 181 -5.96 27.46 -6.32
N ASN A 182 -7.15 28.02 -6.53
CA ASN A 182 -7.43 29.01 -7.58
C ASN A 182 -7.36 30.44 -7.06
N GLN A 183 -6.86 30.68 -5.83
CA GLN A 183 -6.44 32.03 -5.50
C GLN A 183 -5.43 32.42 -6.58
N PRO A 184 -5.58 33.58 -7.25
CA PRO A 184 -4.50 34.08 -8.07
C PRO A 184 -3.30 34.02 -7.15
N SER A 185 -2.26 33.29 -7.57
CA SER A 185 -0.99 33.41 -6.92
C SER A 185 -0.81 34.92 -6.78
N ILE A 186 -0.82 35.43 -5.53
CA ILE A 186 0.17 36.45 -5.21
C ILE A 186 1.39 35.78 -5.80
N GLU A 187 1.90 36.31 -6.92
CA GLU A 187 3.12 35.79 -7.54
C GLU A 187 3.95 35.32 -6.38
N PRO A 188 4.45 34.06 -6.33
CA PRO A 188 5.36 33.74 -5.26
C PRO A 188 6.32 34.91 -5.32
N LEU A 189 6.33 35.71 -4.25
CA LEU A 189 7.25 36.80 -4.11
C LEU A 189 8.56 36.04 -3.92
N LEU A 190 9.07 35.39 -4.99
CA LEU A 190 10.39 35.65 -5.50
C LEU A 190 10.45 37.16 -5.57
N ILE A 191 10.67 37.74 -4.39
CA ILE A 191 11.60 38.82 -4.22
C ILE A 191 12.92 38.23 -4.76
N LEU A 192 13.00 38.13 -6.09
CA LEU A 192 14.20 38.06 -6.90
C LEU A 192 14.81 39.47 -6.98
N HIS A 193 14.45 40.38 -6.07
CA HIS A 193 15.13 41.65 -5.89
C HIS A 193 16.48 41.51 -5.15
N SER A 194 16.88 40.29 -4.82
CA SER A 194 18.28 39.92 -4.75
C SER A 194 18.43 38.52 -5.34
N PRO A 195 19.40 38.26 -6.24
CA PRO A 195 19.83 36.89 -6.41
C PRO A 195 20.23 36.40 -5.02
N ILE A 196 19.60 35.33 -4.54
CA ILE A 196 20.13 34.59 -3.40
C ILE A 196 21.51 34.13 -3.89
N GLN A 197 22.55 34.88 -3.52
CA GLN A 197 23.91 34.43 -3.71
C GLN A 197 24.06 33.30 -2.71
N LEU A 198 23.85 32.08 -3.20
CA LEU A 198 24.24 30.88 -2.48
C LEU A 198 25.73 31.03 -2.22
N ASN A 199 26.14 30.84 -0.96
CA ASN A 199 27.55 30.88 -0.63
C ASN A 199 28.26 29.76 -1.40
N ASP A 200 29.56 29.92 -1.66
CA ASP A 200 30.34 28.90 -2.38
C ASP A 200 30.24 27.51 -1.72
N GLU A 201 30.04 27.46 -0.40
CA GLU A 201 29.77 26.22 0.35
C GLU A 201 28.40 25.58 -0.01
N ASP A 202 27.34 26.38 -0.15
CA ASP A 202 26.00 25.88 -0.50
C ASP A 202 25.96 25.42 -1.97
N ILE A 203 26.65 26.14 -2.85
CA ILE A 203 26.82 25.73 -4.26
C ILE A 203 27.61 24.42 -4.30
N ALA A 204 28.72 24.31 -3.58
CA ALA A 204 29.49 23.08 -3.51
C ALA A 204 28.68 21.92 -2.92
N ALA A 205 27.83 22.17 -1.93
CA ALA A 205 26.95 21.16 -1.33
C ALA A 205 25.85 20.69 -2.30
N LEU A 206 25.19 21.60 -3.01
CA LEU A 206 24.11 21.28 -3.96
C LEU A 206 24.61 20.64 -5.27
N THR A 207 25.86 20.93 -5.65
CA THR A 207 26.50 20.35 -6.85
C THR A 207 27.29 19.08 -6.52
N LYS A 208 27.36 18.68 -5.24
CA LYS A 208 28.04 17.47 -4.81
C LYS A 208 27.32 16.24 -5.36
N HIS A 209 28.10 15.27 -5.83
CA HIS A 209 27.56 13.98 -6.23
C HIS A 209 26.93 13.30 -5.01
N VAL A 210 25.67 12.86 -5.16
CA VAL A 210 24.95 12.14 -4.11
C VAL A 210 25.75 10.90 -3.72
N SER A 211 26.14 10.82 -2.45
CA SER A 211 26.95 9.70 -1.94
C SER A 211 26.07 8.53 -1.51
N ASP A 212 26.59 7.31 -1.60
CA ASP A 212 25.88 6.12 -1.12
C ASP A 212 25.52 6.21 0.37
N ALA A 213 26.32 6.92 1.16
CA ALA A 213 26.03 7.19 2.56
C ALA A 213 24.83 8.12 2.75
N GLU A 214 24.64 9.14 1.89
CA GLU A 214 23.45 10.01 1.89
C GLU A 214 22.22 9.27 1.41
N ILE A 215 22.34 8.42 0.38
CA ILE A 215 21.25 7.57 -0.08
C ILE A 215 20.81 6.66 1.07
N LYS A 216 21.78 6.04 1.74
CA LYS A 216 21.56 5.17 2.89
C LYS A 216 20.90 5.93 4.03
N SER A 217 21.43 7.09 4.43
CA SER A 217 20.87 7.87 5.53
C SER A 217 19.45 8.35 5.23
N ALA A 218 19.20 8.92 4.05
CA ALA A 218 17.87 9.37 3.63
C ALA A 218 16.85 8.21 3.58
N LEU A 219 17.27 7.04 3.10
CA LEU A 219 16.46 5.81 3.14
C LEU A 219 16.12 5.38 4.57
N PHE A 220 17.06 5.48 5.50
CA PHE A 220 16.84 5.08 6.90
C PHE A 220 16.05 6.11 7.71
N THR A 221 16.13 7.40 7.37
CA THR A 221 15.40 8.48 8.05
C THR A 221 13.93 8.54 7.64
N THR A 222 13.59 8.23 6.39
CA THR A 222 12.21 8.40 5.87
C THR A 222 11.24 7.34 6.39
N ASN A 223 11.69 6.15 6.81
CA ASN A 223 10.90 5.23 7.64
C ASN A 223 11.78 4.08 8.21
N PRO A 224 12.31 4.19 9.44
CA PRO A 224 13.21 3.17 10.00
C PRO A 224 12.57 1.78 10.15
N LEU A 225 11.24 1.66 10.04
CA LEU A 225 10.49 0.43 10.34
C LEU A 225 10.00 -0.34 9.10
N LEU A 226 10.10 0.22 7.89
CA LEU A 226 9.80 -0.51 6.63
C LEU A 226 10.97 -1.41 6.19
N MET A 227 12.18 -1.18 6.71
CA MET A 227 13.41 -1.82 6.23
C MET A 227 13.85 -3.06 7.02
N ALA A 228 13.47 -3.20 8.30
CA ALA A 228 13.84 -4.38 9.10
C ALA A 228 13.31 -5.71 8.53
N SER A 229 12.23 -5.68 7.74
CA SER A 229 11.68 -6.86 7.05
C SER A 229 12.25 -7.08 5.64
N ARG A 230 12.98 -6.11 5.07
CA ARG A 230 13.51 -6.14 3.68
C ARG A 230 15.01 -6.45 3.60
N LEU A 231 15.73 -6.44 4.73
CA LEU A 231 17.17 -6.67 4.79
C LEU A 231 17.59 -8.15 4.64
N GLY A 232 16.66 -9.09 4.54
CA GLY A 232 17.01 -10.50 4.30
C GLY A 232 17.50 -10.81 2.88
N SER A 233 17.27 -9.93 1.91
CA SER A 233 17.49 -10.22 0.49
C SER A 233 18.38 -9.22 -0.27
N PHE A 234 18.85 -8.15 0.37
CA PHE A 234 19.72 -7.16 -0.28
C PHE A 234 21.13 -7.22 0.29
N ASN A 235 21.97 -8.06 -0.32
CA ASN A 235 23.40 -8.07 -0.08
C ASN A 235 24.05 -6.99 -0.96
N PHE A 236 24.45 -5.87 -0.35
CA PHE A 236 25.15 -4.75 -1.04
C PHE A 236 26.66 -4.99 -1.16
N SER A 237 27.13 -6.24 -1.13
CA SER A 237 28.56 -6.57 -1.19
C SER A 237 29.12 -6.55 -2.62
N GLY A 238 28.70 -5.60 -3.45
CA GLY A 238 29.10 -5.56 -4.86
C GLY A 238 28.61 -4.33 -5.61
N ILE A 239 28.95 -3.14 -5.12
CA ILE A 239 29.27 -1.95 -5.94
C ILE A 239 30.50 -1.31 -5.30
#